data_AF-A0A8C4MV22-F1
#
_entry.id   AF-A0A8C4MV22-F1
#
_cell.length_a   1.000
_cell.length_b   1.000
_cell.length_c   1.000
_cell.angle_alpha   90.00
_cell.angle_beta   90.00
_cell.angle_gamma   90.00
#
_symmetry.space_group_name_H-M   'P 1'
#
loop_
_entity.id
_entity.type
_entity.pdbx_description
1 polymer ?
#
loop_
_entity_poly.entity_id
_entity_poly.type
_entity_poly.pdbx_seq_one_letter_code
_entity_poly.pdbx_strand_id
1 'polypeptide(L)'
;MFLKKIISFFFLTESSLLSLKMTNSSTFCPVYRDLEPFTYFFYLVFLVGIIGSCFAAWAFTQKNTNRRCISIYLVNLLTADVLLTLALPVKIVVDLGVAPWKLRIFHCQVTACLIYINMYLSIIFLAFVSIDRCLQLTHSYKVYRIQEPGFAKMISTVVWLMVLLIMVPNMVIPIKDIEEKPNVGCMEFKKEFGRNWHLLTNFICVAIFLNFSAIILISNCLVIRKLYRHKDNEDYPNVKRALISILLVTAAYIICFVPYHIVRIPYTLSQTEVISDCPTRIALFKAKEATLLLAVSNLCFDPILYYHLSKAFRLKVAETFTSRKETKAQKGKSSCENDA
;
A
#
# COMPACT_ATOMS: atom_id res chain seq x y z
N MET A 1 17.30 2.87 16.24
CA MET A 1 16.59 4.10 16.66
C MET A 1 15.26 4.31 15.92
N PHE A 2 15.23 4.22 14.58
CA PHE A 2 14.01 4.37 13.76
C PHE A 2 12.88 3.38 14.11
N LEU A 3 13.22 2.09 14.24
CA LEU A 3 12.26 1.04 14.64
C LEU A 3 11.63 1.30 16.02
N LYS A 4 12.45 1.70 17.00
CA LYS A 4 11.99 2.08 18.34
C LYS A 4 11.04 3.29 18.30
N LYS A 5 11.29 4.28 17.42
CA LYS A 5 10.39 5.43 17.25
C LYS A 5 9.06 5.05 16.60
N ILE A 6 9.06 4.17 15.60
CA ILE A 6 7.81 3.65 14.99
C ILE A 6 7.01 2.87 16.03
N ILE A 7 7.65 1.95 16.75
CA ILE A 7 6.99 1.18 17.82
C ILE A 7 6.47 2.14 18.90
N SER A 8 7.27 3.11 19.34
CA SER A 8 6.86 4.12 20.33
C SER A 8 5.73 5.03 19.86
N PHE A 9 5.60 5.28 18.55
CA PHE A 9 4.50 6.07 17.98
C PHE A 9 3.16 5.31 18.06
N PHE A 10 3.17 4.00 17.83
CA PHE A 10 1.97 3.15 17.93
C PHE A 10 1.65 2.70 19.36
N PHE A 11 2.65 2.58 20.23
CA PHE A 11 2.51 2.20 21.64
C PHE A 11 2.79 3.40 22.57
N LEU A 12 2.04 4.49 22.41
CA LEU A 12 2.20 5.73 23.20
C LEU A 12 2.01 5.56 24.72
N THR A 13 1.76 4.36 25.23
CA THR A 13 1.58 4.09 26.65
C THR A 13 1.84 2.61 26.92
N GLU A 14 3.10 2.16 26.93
CA GLU A 14 3.50 0.95 27.68
C GLU A 14 5.03 0.75 27.73
N SER A 15 5.74 1.74 28.26
CA SER A 15 7.08 1.51 28.82
C SER A 15 7.03 0.73 30.15
N SER A 16 5.85 0.35 30.64
CA SER A 16 5.64 -0.30 31.95
C SER A 16 5.25 -1.78 31.90
N LEU A 17 4.87 -2.36 30.75
CA LEU A 17 4.46 -3.78 30.65
C LEU A 17 5.61 -4.73 30.27
N LEU A 18 6.87 -4.25 30.29
CA LEU A 18 8.06 -5.08 30.14
C LEU A 18 8.53 -5.69 31.48
N SER A 19 7.60 -5.85 32.43
CA SER A 19 7.79 -6.49 33.72
C SER A 19 6.80 -7.65 33.88
N LEU A 20 6.70 -8.54 32.89
CA LEU A 20 5.97 -9.78 33.09
C LEU A 20 6.90 -10.81 33.75
N LYS A 21 6.64 -11.03 35.04
CA LYS A 21 7.15 -12.11 35.90
C LYS A 21 7.57 -13.35 35.10
N MET A 22 8.85 -13.69 35.18
CA MET A 22 9.33 -15.03 34.85
C MET A 22 8.73 -16.03 35.84
N THR A 23 7.87 -16.91 35.34
CA THR A 23 7.60 -18.20 35.99
C THR A 23 7.93 -19.30 34.99
N ASN A 24 8.94 -20.09 35.35
CA ASN A 24 9.41 -21.26 34.62
C ASN A 24 8.30 -22.31 34.45
N SER A 25 7.84 -22.49 33.20
CA SER A 25 7.47 -23.79 32.62
C SER A 25 7.14 -23.61 31.14
N SER A 26 7.89 -24.31 30.26
CA SER A 26 7.61 -24.52 28.83
C SER A 26 7.31 -23.29 27.95
N THR A 27 8.35 -22.77 27.31
CA THR A 27 8.44 -22.41 25.87
C THR A 27 7.23 -21.81 25.12
N PHE A 28 6.40 -20.96 25.72
CA PHE A 28 5.33 -20.26 25.00
C PHE A 28 5.70 -18.79 24.73
N CYS A 29 5.96 -18.45 23.46
CA CYS A 29 6.23 -17.06 23.02
C CYS A 29 4.97 -16.46 22.38
N PRO A 30 4.23 -15.54 23.04
CA PRO A 30 2.95 -15.02 22.56
C PRO A 30 3.15 -13.91 21.51
N VAL A 31 3.64 -14.27 20.33
CA VAL A 31 3.96 -13.30 19.26
C VAL A 31 2.73 -12.54 18.77
N TYR A 32 1.56 -13.19 18.75
CA TYR A 32 0.32 -12.67 18.16
C TYR A 32 -0.64 -12.00 19.16
N ARG A 33 -0.15 -11.50 20.30
CA ARG A 33 -0.96 -10.74 21.27
C ARG A 33 -0.89 -9.22 21.06
N ASP A 34 -1.92 -8.52 21.56
CA ASP A 34 -2.03 -7.06 21.63
C ASP A 34 -2.05 -6.35 20.26
N LEU A 35 -2.80 -6.92 19.30
CA LEU A 35 -3.02 -6.34 17.96
C LEU A 35 -4.16 -5.32 17.91
N GLU A 36 -4.94 -5.18 18.99
CA GLU A 36 -6.10 -4.27 19.05
C GLU A 36 -5.76 -2.82 18.63
N PRO A 37 -4.67 -2.19 19.11
CA PRO A 37 -4.36 -0.82 18.71
C PRO A 37 -4.14 -0.67 17.20
N PHE A 38 -3.44 -1.63 16.58
CA PHE A 38 -3.23 -1.64 15.12
C PHE A 38 -4.53 -1.82 14.35
N THR A 39 -5.44 -2.61 14.91
CA THR A 39 -6.70 -2.95 14.26
C THR A 39 -7.60 -1.73 14.06
N TYR A 40 -7.66 -0.82 15.05
CA TYR A 40 -8.37 0.45 14.90
C TYR A 40 -7.83 1.29 13.75
N PHE A 41 -6.50 1.36 13.58
CA PHE A 41 -5.91 2.09 12.46
C PHE A 41 -6.17 1.40 11.12
N PHE A 42 -6.08 0.06 11.04
CA PHE A 42 -6.46 -0.67 9.82
C PHE A 42 -7.92 -0.41 9.43
N TYR A 43 -8.82 -0.33 10.40
CA TYR A 43 -10.22 0.02 10.17
C TYR A 43 -10.38 1.46 9.64
N LEU A 44 -9.68 2.45 10.23
CA LEU A 44 -9.69 3.82 9.72
C LEU A 44 -9.16 3.92 8.28
N VAL A 45 -8.05 3.24 7.99
CA VAL A 45 -7.47 3.17 6.64
C VAL A 45 -8.44 2.50 5.67
N PHE A 46 -9.12 1.44 6.09
CA PHE A 46 -10.16 0.80 5.28
C PHE A 46 -11.30 1.76 4.93
N LEU A 47 -11.84 2.51 5.91
CA LEU A 47 -12.92 3.48 5.68
C LEU A 47 -12.50 4.60 4.72
N VAL A 48 -11.33 5.18 4.91
CA VAL A 48 -10.83 6.25 4.03
C VAL A 48 -10.54 5.68 2.64
N GLY A 49 -9.88 4.52 2.59
CA GLY A 49 -9.49 3.83 1.36
C GLY A 49 -10.67 3.40 0.50
N ILE A 50 -11.72 2.83 1.09
CA ILE A 50 -12.91 2.40 0.34
C ILE A 50 -13.66 3.61 -0.24
N ILE A 51 -13.84 4.68 0.54
CA ILE A 51 -14.49 5.91 0.05
C ILE A 51 -13.68 6.51 -1.11
N GLY A 52 -12.36 6.62 -0.94
CA GLY A 52 -11.47 7.15 -1.97
C GLY A 52 -11.45 6.30 -3.25
N SER A 53 -11.37 4.98 -3.10
CA SER A 53 -11.32 4.04 -4.23
C SER A 53 -12.64 3.98 -4.99
N CYS A 54 -13.78 3.95 -4.29
CA CYS A 54 -15.10 4.00 -4.92
C CYS A 54 -15.30 5.31 -5.70
N PHE A 55 -14.90 6.44 -5.12
CA PHE A 55 -14.98 7.73 -5.82
C PHE A 55 -14.07 7.77 -7.07
N ALA A 56 -12.86 7.21 -6.98
CA ALA A 56 -11.95 7.10 -8.11
C ALA A 56 -12.50 6.21 -9.23
N ALA A 57 -13.07 5.05 -8.87
CA ALA A 57 -13.72 4.15 -9.82
C ALA A 57 -14.88 4.83 -10.55
N TRP A 58 -15.70 5.58 -9.82
CA TRP A 58 -16.78 6.38 -10.41
C TRP A 58 -16.26 7.46 -11.36
N ALA A 59 -15.19 8.14 -11.01
CA ALA A 59 -14.59 9.18 -11.84
C ALA A 59 -13.94 8.63 -13.12
N PHE A 60 -13.30 7.46 -13.06
CA PHE A 60 -12.61 6.84 -14.20
C PHE A 60 -13.55 6.10 -15.16
N THR A 61 -14.67 5.56 -14.68
CA THR A 61 -15.67 4.88 -15.51
C THR A 61 -16.47 5.84 -16.40
N GLN A 62 -16.76 7.06 -15.94
CA GLN A 62 -17.57 8.03 -16.71
C GLN A 62 -16.79 8.79 -17.79
N LYS A 63 -15.47 8.89 -17.69
CA LYS A 63 -14.64 9.61 -18.65
C LYS A 63 -13.76 8.61 -19.39
N ASN A 64 -13.76 8.66 -20.72
CA ASN A 64 -12.96 7.80 -21.59
C ASN A 64 -11.45 8.10 -21.38
N THR A 65 -10.91 7.55 -20.28
CA THR A 65 -9.61 7.86 -19.68
C THR A 65 -8.47 7.13 -20.36
N ASN A 66 -8.76 6.15 -21.22
CA ASN A 66 -7.78 5.27 -21.87
C ASN A 66 -6.92 5.92 -22.97
N ARG A 67 -6.97 7.24 -23.15
CA ARG A 67 -6.20 7.94 -24.19
C ARG A 67 -4.74 8.24 -23.80
N ARG A 68 -4.37 8.14 -22.52
CA ARG A 68 -3.00 8.42 -22.03
C ARG A 68 -2.41 7.23 -21.28
N CYS A 69 -1.13 6.97 -21.50
CA CYS A 69 -0.34 5.94 -20.80
C CYS A 69 -0.50 6.03 -19.26
N ILE A 70 -0.37 7.23 -18.69
CA ILE A 70 -0.55 7.44 -17.25
C ILE A 70 -1.92 7.00 -16.72
N SER A 71 -2.99 7.21 -17.49
CA SER A 71 -4.34 6.83 -17.05
C SER A 71 -4.48 5.31 -16.93
N ILE A 72 -3.76 4.55 -17.75
CA ILE A 72 -3.73 3.08 -17.66
C ILE A 72 -3.03 2.65 -16.37
N TYR A 73 -1.90 3.25 -16.01
CA TYR A 73 -1.23 2.96 -14.74
C TYR A 73 -2.09 3.31 -13.53
N LEU A 74 -2.79 4.44 -13.55
CA LEU A 74 -3.70 4.83 -12.45
C LEU A 74 -4.92 3.89 -12.33
N VAL A 75 -5.45 3.38 -13.44
CA VAL A 75 -6.55 2.39 -13.41
C VAL A 75 -6.06 1.05 -12.85
N ASN A 76 -4.85 0.62 -13.20
CA ASN A 76 -4.28 -0.61 -12.63
C ASN A 76 -3.97 -0.46 -11.13
N LEU A 77 -3.47 0.71 -10.71
CA LEU A 77 -3.27 1.06 -9.30
C LEU A 77 -4.62 0.99 -8.55
N LEU A 78 -5.65 1.64 -9.07
CA LEU A 78 -7.00 1.59 -8.50
C LEU A 78 -7.56 0.17 -8.45
N THR A 79 -7.28 -0.66 -9.45
CA THR A 79 -7.71 -2.07 -9.46
C THR A 79 -7.05 -2.84 -8.31
N ALA A 80 -5.76 -2.61 -8.09
CA ALA A 80 -5.05 -3.19 -6.95
C ALA A 80 -5.61 -2.67 -5.61
N ASP A 81 -5.97 -1.38 -5.53
CA ASP A 81 -6.55 -0.76 -4.33
C ASP A 81 -7.90 -1.38 -3.96
N VAL A 82 -8.75 -1.62 -4.96
CA VAL A 82 -10.02 -2.32 -4.77
C VAL A 82 -9.78 -3.73 -4.22
N LEU A 83 -8.82 -4.49 -4.76
CA LEU A 83 -8.47 -5.81 -4.22
C LEU A 83 -7.99 -5.74 -2.76
N LEU A 84 -7.19 -4.74 -2.41
CA LEU A 84 -6.76 -4.53 -1.03
C LEU A 84 -7.94 -4.18 -0.11
N THR A 85 -8.82 -3.27 -0.52
CA THR A 85 -10.01 -2.92 0.29
C THR A 85 -10.92 -4.12 0.55
N LEU A 86 -11.02 -5.07 -0.39
CA LEU A 86 -11.74 -6.33 -0.18
C LEU A 86 -11.02 -7.28 0.79
N ALA A 87 -9.69 -7.23 0.85
CA ALA A 87 -8.88 -8.06 1.73
C ALA A 87 -8.88 -7.55 3.19
N LEU A 88 -8.92 -6.24 3.41
CA LEU A 88 -8.78 -5.64 4.74
C LEU A 88 -9.81 -6.09 5.79
N PRO A 89 -11.12 -6.24 5.49
CA PRO A 89 -12.09 -6.73 6.47
C PRO A 89 -11.70 -8.08 7.07
N VAL A 90 -11.19 -9.01 6.25
CA VAL A 90 -10.74 -10.32 6.73
C VAL A 90 -9.53 -10.18 7.66
N LYS A 91 -8.55 -9.33 7.29
CA LYS A 91 -7.40 -9.05 8.16
C LYS A 91 -7.85 -8.50 9.52
N ILE A 92 -8.75 -7.52 9.52
CA ILE A 92 -9.28 -6.88 10.73
C ILE A 92 -9.95 -7.92 11.64
N VAL A 93 -10.83 -8.77 11.10
CA VAL A 93 -11.53 -9.80 11.88
C VAL A 93 -10.55 -10.83 12.48
N VAL A 94 -9.48 -11.15 11.76
CA VAL A 94 -8.41 -12.04 12.26
C VAL A 94 -7.60 -11.38 13.37
N ASP A 95 -7.21 -10.12 13.21
CA ASP A 95 -6.42 -9.38 14.19
C ASP A 95 -7.21 -9.06 15.48
N LEU A 96 -8.54 -8.93 15.40
CA LEU A 96 -9.45 -8.85 16.56
C LEU A 96 -9.52 -10.17 17.35
N GLY A 97 -8.97 -11.27 16.84
CA GLY A 97 -9.03 -12.58 17.48
C GLY A 97 -10.38 -13.30 17.39
N VAL A 98 -11.41 -12.66 16.84
CA VAL A 98 -12.78 -13.21 16.72
C VAL A 98 -12.99 -14.07 15.46
N ALA A 99 -12.00 -14.14 14.57
CA ALA A 99 -12.09 -14.96 13.36
C ALA A 99 -12.19 -16.46 13.66
N PRO A 100 -13.15 -17.20 13.04
CA PRO A 100 -13.19 -18.65 13.11
C PRO A 100 -11.97 -19.28 12.43
N TRP A 101 -11.66 -20.52 12.79
CA TRP A 101 -10.45 -21.22 12.30
C TRP A 101 -10.32 -21.23 10.77
N LYS A 102 -11.42 -21.52 10.06
CA LYS A 102 -11.46 -21.47 8.58
C LYS A 102 -11.12 -20.09 8.00
N LEU A 103 -11.55 -19.01 8.65
CA LEU A 103 -11.26 -17.64 8.21
C LEU A 103 -9.79 -17.27 8.46
N ARG A 104 -9.18 -17.79 9.54
CA ARG A 104 -7.73 -17.63 9.79
C ARG A 104 -6.90 -18.33 8.72
N ILE A 105 -7.30 -19.55 8.32
CA ILE A 105 -6.67 -20.27 7.20
C ILE A 105 -6.83 -19.48 5.90
N PHE A 106 -8.04 -19.01 5.60
CA PHE A 106 -8.32 -18.19 4.42
C PHE A 106 -7.47 -16.92 4.41
N HIS A 107 -7.29 -16.26 5.56
CA HIS A 107 -6.40 -15.11 5.67
C HIS A 107 -4.95 -15.45 5.31
N CYS A 108 -4.43 -16.56 5.85
CA CYS A 108 -3.05 -16.98 5.61
C CYS A 108 -2.77 -17.43 4.17
N GLN A 109 -3.77 -17.97 3.47
CA GLN A 109 -3.63 -18.39 2.08
C GLN A 109 -3.91 -17.25 1.10
N VAL A 110 -4.99 -16.51 1.28
CA VAL A 110 -5.53 -15.58 0.27
C VAL A 110 -5.33 -14.13 0.69
N THR A 111 -5.90 -13.72 1.83
CA THR A 111 -5.93 -12.31 2.24
C THR A 111 -4.54 -11.70 2.39
N ALA A 112 -3.63 -12.39 3.07
CA ALA A 112 -2.25 -11.94 3.24
C ALA A 112 -1.55 -11.78 1.88
N CYS A 113 -1.79 -12.70 0.96
CA CYS A 113 -1.23 -12.63 -0.39
C CYS A 113 -1.83 -11.47 -1.21
N LEU A 114 -3.13 -11.19 -1.10
CA LEU A 114 -3.77 -10.02 -1.74
C LEU A 114 -3.17 -8.70 -1.24
N ILE A 115 -2.88 -8.59 0.07
CA ILE A 115 -2.21 -7.42 0.63
C ILE A 115 -0.83 -7.22 -0.01
N TYR A 116 -0.06 -8.30 -0.15
CA TYR A 116 1.24 -8.22 -0.82
C TYR A 116 1.13 -7.94 -2.32
N ILE A 117 0.16 -8.54 -3.02
CA ILE A 117 -0.10 -8.26 -4.43
C ILE A 117 -0.36 -6.75 -4.62
N ASN A 118 -1.23 -6.14 -3.82
CA ASN A 118 -1.44 -4.70 -3.86
C ASN A 118 -0.12 -3.94 -3.63
N MET A 119 0.61 -4.27 -2.57
CA MET A 119 1.85 -3.57 -2.24
C MET A 119 2.84 -3.52 -3.42
N TYR A 120 3.10 -4.67 -4.07
CA TYR A 120 4.06 -4.73 -5.18
C TYR A 120 3.51 -4.11 -6.47
N LEU A 121 2.21 -4.26 -6.76
CA LEU A 121 1.60 -3.56 -7.89
C LEU A 121 1.67 -2.04 -7.68
N SER A 122 1.38 -1.53 -6.49
CA SER A 122 1.48 -0.11 -6.18
C SER A 122 2.91 0.40 -6.33
N ILE A 123 3.91 -0.31 -5.80
CA ILE A 123 5.33 0.04 -5.99
C ILE A 123 5.69 0.16 -7.46
N ILE A 124 5.31 -0.83 -8.27
CA ILE A 124 5.66 -0.90 -9.69
C ILE A 124 4.92 0.19 -10.49
N PHE A 125 3.62 0.36 -10.30
CA PHE A 125 2.83 1.36 -11.03
C PHE A 125 3.20 2.79 -10.63
N LEU A 126 3.52 3.06 -9.36
CA LEU A 126 4.03 4.36 -8.93
C LEU A 126 5.39 4.68 -9.57
N ALA A 127 6.25 3.67 -9.76
CA ALA A 127 7.49 3.85 -10.50
C ALA A 127 7.25 4.21 -11.97
N PHE A 128 6.32 3.51 -12.65
CA PHE A 128 5.95 3.86 -14.02
C PHE A 128 5.32 5.25 -14.15
N VAL A 129 4.50 5.66 -13.17
CA VAL A 129 3.97 7.01 -13.07
C VAL A 129 5.11 8.04 -12.93
N SER A 130 6.10 7.76 -12.09
CA SER A 130 7.27 8.65 -11.93
C SER A 130 8.11 8.74 -13.21
N ILE A 131 8.34 7.62 -13.90
CA ILE A 131 9.03 7.59 -15.20
C ILE A 131 8.28 8.43 -16.24
N ASP A 132 6.97 8.21 -16.40
CA ASP A 132 6.14 8.95 -17.37
C ASP A 132 6.26 10.47 -17.16
N ARG A 133 6.22 10.92 -15.90
CA ARG A 133 6.38 12.33 -15.54
C ARG A 133 7.78 12.86 -15.80
N CYS A 134 8.81 12.08 -15.49
CA CYS A 134 10.19 12.44 -15.82
C CYS A 134 10.38 12.59 -17.34
N LEU A 135 9.81 11.70 -18.15
CA LEU A 135 9.90 11.77 -19.62
C LEU A 135 9.17 13.00 -20.19
N GLN A 136 7.97 13.32 -19.68
CA GLN A 136 7.24 14.52 -20.09
C GLN A 136 8.04 15.81 -19.80
N LEU A 137 8.68 15.91 -18.64
CA LEU A 137 9.47 17.09 -18.26
C LEU A 137 10.81 17.18 -18.97
N THR A 138 11.41 16.04 -19.30
CA THR A 138 12.71 16.02 -20.00
C THR A 138 12.59 16.34 -21.48
N HIS A 139 11.38 16.30 -22.05
CA HIS A 139 11.08 16.51 -23.48
C HIS A 139 11.91 15.60 -24.38
N SER A 140 12.15 14.37 -23.92
CA SER A 140 12.94 13.37 -24.65
C SER A 140 12.10 12.78 -25.78
N TYR A 141 12.09 13.47 -26.93
CA TYR A 141 11.34 13.14 -28.14
C TYR A 141 11.70 11.76 -28.73
N LYS A 142 12.79 11.13 -28.30
CA LYS A 142 13.20 9.80 -28.79
C LYS A 142 12.45 8.63 -28.13
N VAL A 143 11.67 8.88 -27.05
CA VAL A 143 11.10 7.81 -26.19
C VAL A 143 9.56 7.77 -26.24
N TYR A 144 8.92 8.43 -27.22
CA TYR A 144 7.45 8.48 -27.33
C TYR A 144 6.77 7.11 -27.31
N ARG A 145 7.44 6.04 -27.78
CA ARG A 145 6.91 4.67 -27.77
C ARG A 145 6.57 4.15 -26.36
N ILE A 146 7.30 4.57 -25.32
CA ILE A 146 7.02 4.18 -23.92
C ILE A 146 5.78 4.92 -23.37
N GLN A 147 5.46 6.08 -23.94
CA GLN A 147 4.29 6.88 -23.58
C GLN A 147 3.03 6.50 -24.37
N GLU A 148 3.13 5.49 -25.24
CA GLU A 148 1.97 4.97 -25.96
C GLU A 148 1.06 4.16 -25.03
N PRO A 149 -0.27 4.31 -25.16
CA PRO A 149 -1.22 3.54 -24.38
C PRO A 149 -1.13 2.02 -24.67
N GLY A 150 -0.71 1.62 -25.88
CA GLY A 150 -0.48 0.22 -26.22
C GLY A 150 0.64 -0.41 -25.39
N PHE A 151 1.78 0.29 -25.29
CA PHE A 151 2.90 -0.13 -24.44
C PHE A 151 2.48 -0.21 -22.96
N ALA A 152 1.75 0.79 -22.47
CA ALA A 152 1.24 0.81 -21.10
C ALA A 152 0.34 -0.39 -20.77
N LYS A 153 -0.54 -0.81 -21.69
CA LYS A 153 -1.38 -2.00 -21.52
C LYS A 153 -0.56 -3.28 -21.47
N MET A 154 0.38 -3.43 -22.40
CA MET A 154 1.26 -4.59 -22.48
C MET A 154 2.10 -4.72 -21.20
N ILE A 155 2.80 -3.66 -20.79
CA ILE A 155 3.65 -3.72 -19.59
C ILE A 155 2.81 -3.93 -18.32
N SER A 156 1.63 -3.33 -18.22
CA SER A 156 0.73 -3.58 -17.08
C SER A 156 0.32 -5.05 -17.01
N THR A 157 0.00 -5.67 -18.14
CA THR A 157 -0.33 -7.10 -18.20
C THR A 157 0.84 -7.96 -17.74
N VAL A 158 2.06 -7.66 -18.20
CA VAL A 158 3.28 -8.37 -17.77
C VAL A 158 3.50 -8.23 -16.27
N VAL A 159 3.32 -7.02 -15.72
CA VAL A 159 3.47 -6.74 -14.28
C VAL A 159 2.47 -7.55 -13.45
N TRP A 160 1.20 -7.60 -13.86
CA TRP A 160 0.19 -8.42 -13.20
C TRP A 160 0.56 -9.89 -13.21
N LEU A 161 0.90 -10.43 -14.38
CA LEU A 161 1.29 -11.84 -14.50
C LEU A 161 2.52 -12.17 -13.65
N MET A 162 3.53 -11.30 -13.63
CA MET A 162 4.73 -11.48 -12.81
C MET A 162 4.39 -11.50 -11.32
N VAL A 163 3.65 -10.51 -10.82
CA VAL A 163 3.30 -10.43 -9.39
C VAL A 163 2.41 -11.59 -8.98
N LEU A 164 1.44 -11.96 -9.82
CA LEU A 164 0.58 -13.13 -9.57
C LEU A 164 1.40 -14.43 -9.59
N LEU A 165 2.33 -14.61 -10.52
CA LEU A 165 3.18 -15.80 -10.58
C LEU A 165 4.03 -15.96 -9.30
N ILE A 166 4.51 -14.85 -8.73
CA ILE A 166 5.28 -14.85 -7.48
C ILE A 166 4.37 -15.17 -6.27
N MET A 167 3.16 -14.61 -6.25
CA MET A 167 2.28 -14.64 -5.06
C MET A 167 1.32 -15.84 -5.02
N VAL A 168 0.72 -16.22 -6.14
CA VAL A 168 -0.29 -17.30 -6.22
C VAL A 168 0.21 -18.64 -5.67
N PRO A 169 1.47 -19.07 -5.89
CA PRO A 169 1.96 -20.30 -5.29
C PRO A 169 1.89 -20.29 -3.74
N ASN A 170 2.06 -19.12 -3.09
CA ASN A 170 1.88 -19.01 -1.65
C ASN A 170 0.43 -19.26 -1.18
N MET A 171 -0.55 -19.13 -2.08
CA MET A 171 -1.96 -19.41 -1.83
C MET A 171 -2.29 -20.89 -1.99
N VAL A 172 -1.77 -21.54 -3.05
CA VAL A 172 -2.18 -22.90 -3.46
C VAL A 172 -1.33 -24.01 -2.86
N ILE A 173 -0.11 -23.73 -2.38
CA ILE A 173 0.74 -24.77 -1.78
C ILE A 173 0.02 -25.38 -0.55
N PRO A 174 -0.09 -26.72 -0.46
CA PRO A 174 -0.80 -27.38 0.62
C PRO A 174 -0.27 -27.02 2.01
N ILE A 175 -1.21 -26.82 2.94
CA ILE A 175 -0.92 -26.55 4.35
C ILE A 175 -0.85 -27.83 5.17
N LYS A 176 -0.32 -27.74 6.38
CA LYS A 176 -0.39 -28.76 7.42
C LYS A 176 -1.76 -28.68 8.09
N ASP A 177 -2.33 -29.85 8.38
CA ASP A 177 -3.48 -29.94 9.28
C ASP A 177 -2.99 -29.78 10.71
N ILE A 178 -3.41 -28.68 11.34
CA ILE A 178 -3.04 -28.34 12.71
C ILE A 178 -4.33 -28.28 13.51
N GLU A 179 -4.33 -28.93 14.68
CA GLU A 179 -5.40 -28.78 15.67
C GLU A 179 -5.61 -27.31 16.03
N GLU A 180 -6.86 -26.93 16.26
CA GLU A 180 -7.21 -25.56 16.60
C GLU A 180 -6.54 -25.15 17.91
N LYS A 181 -5.62 -24.18 17.82
CA LYS A 181 -4.87 -23.66 18.96
C LYS A 181 -4.85 -22.14 18.95
N PRO A 182 -4.88 -21.48 20.13
CA PRO A 182 -4.66 -20.05 20.22
C PRO A 182 -3.24 -19.70 19.75
N ASN A 183 -3.07 -18.54 19.11
CA ASN A 183 -1.78 -17.99 18.68
C ASN A 183 -1.01 -18.76 17.58
N VAL A 184 -1.70 -19.48 16.70
CA VAL A 184 -1.06 -20.10 15.52
C VAL A 184 -0.88 -19.09 14.39
N GLY A 185 0.36 -18.94 13.92
CA GLY A 185 0.71 -18.05 12.81
C GLY A 185 0.60 -18.67 11.42
N CYS A 186 0.55 -17.82 10.38
CA CYS A 186 0.49 -18.28 8.99
C CYS A 186 1.68 -19.16 8.55
N MET A 187 2.86 -18.98 9.14
CA MET A 187 4.04 -19.80 8.84
C MET A 187 3.97 -21.22 9.43
N GLU A 188 3.13 -21.43 10.44
CA GLU A 188 2.94 -22.75 11.05
C GLU A 188 2.12 -23.66 10.14
N PHE A 189 1.10 -23.10 9.47
CA PHE A 189 0.32 -23.82 8.45
C PHE A 189 1.15 -24.26 7.24
N LYS A 190 2.28 -23.62 6.91
CA LYS A 190 3.06 -23.97 5.72
C LYS A 190 3.91 -25.23 5.95
N LYS A 191 3.82 -26.18 5.00
CA LYS A 191 4.79 -27.29 4.84
C LYS A 191 6.18 -26.75 4.46
N GLU A 192 7.21 -27.58 4.54
CA GLU A 192 8.60 -27.20 4.25
C GLU A 192 8.76 -26.50 2.89
N PHE A 193 8.22 -27.11 1.82
CA PHE A 193 8.22 -26.51 0.49
C PHE A 193 7.55 -25.13 0.47
N GLY A 194 6.42 -24.97 1.15
CA GLY A 194 5.72 -23.68 1.26
C GLY A 194 6.49 -22.63 2.05
N ARG A 195 7.27 -23.04 3.06
CA ARG A 195 8.16 -22.15 3.81
C ARG A 195 9.33 -21.69 2.94
N ASN A 196 9.97 -22.62 2.23
CA ASN A 196 11.08 -22.30 1.32
C ASN A 196 10.61 -21.39 0.19
N TRP A 197 9.44 -21.65 -0.39
CA TRP A 197 8.82 -20.78 -1.39
C TRP A 197 8.50 -19.38 -0.82
N HIS A 198 7.97 -19.32 0.40
CA HIS A 198 7.70 -18.04 1.07
C HIS A 198 8.98 -17.21 1.29
N LEU A 199 10.07 -17.85 1.72
CA LEU A 199 11.37 -17.23 1.87
C LEU A 199 11.90 -16.69 0.53
N LEU A 200 11.89 -17.52 -0.52
CA LEU A 200 12.28 -17.13 -1.87
C LEU A 200 11.44 -15.94 -2.37
N THR A 201 10.12 -16.02 -2.20
CA THR A 201 9.19 -14.93 -2.54
C THR A 201 9.58 -13.63 -1.85
N ASN A 202 9.89 -13.68 -0.56
CA ASN A 202 10.31 -12.49 0.19
C ASN A 202 11.61 -11.86 -0.35
N PHE A 203 12.60 -12.67 -0.73
CA PHE A 203 13.83 -12.16 -1.34
C PHE A 203 13.58 -11.53 -2.71
N ILE A 204 12.79 -12.17 -3.57
CA ILE A 204 12.41 -11.63 -4.88
C ILE A 204 11.67 -10.30 -4.71
N CYS A 205 10.73 -10.25 -3.79
CA CYS A 205 9.97 -9.06 -3.43
C CYS A 205 10.84 -7.89 -2.95
N VAL A 206 11.84 -8.15 -2.10
CA VAL A 206 12.82 -7.15 -1.68
C VAL A 206 13.65 -6.67 -2.88
N ALA A 207 14.07 -7.58 -3.77
CA ALA A 207 14.80 -7.21 -4.97
C ALA A 207 13.94 -6.32 -5.89
N ILE A 208 12.66 -6.65 -6.12
CA ILE A 208 11.71 -5.82 -6.86
C ILE A 208 11.63 -4.43 -6.22
N PHE A 209 11.42 -4.34 -4.91
CA PHE A 209 11.37 -3.07 -4.20
C PHE A 209 12.64 -2.24 -4.38
N LEU A 210 13.83 -2.84 -4.27
CA LEU A 210 15.10 -2.11 -4.44
C LEU A 210 15.26 -1.57 -5.87
N ASN A 211 14.93 -2.39 -6.88
CA ASN A 211 15.00 -1.98 -8.29
C ASN A 211 14.06 -0.81 -8.60
N PHE A 212 12.78 -0.92 -8.22
CA PHE A 212 11.80 0.14 -8.47
C PHE A 212 12.03 1.39 -7.59
N SER A 213 12.55 1.22 -6.36
CA SER A 213 13.00 2.34 -5.54
C SER A 213 14.13 3.11 -6.20
N ALA A 214 15.13 2.42 -6.75
CA ALA A 214 16.23 3.06 -7.47
C ALA A 214 15.72 3.84 -8.68
N ILE A 215 14.81 3.26 -9.46
CA ILE A 215 14.14 3.92 -10.59
C ILE A 215 13.46 5.22 -10.14
N ILE A 216 12.61 5.15 -9.11
CA ILE A 216 11.88 6.30 -8.57
C ILE A 216 12.86 7.39 -8.09
N LEU A 217 13.89 7.02 -7.32
CA LEU A 217 14.85 7.97 -6.80
C LEU A 217 15.63 8.66 -7.94
N ILE A 218 16.10 7.89 -8.92
CA ILE A 218 16.83 8.43 -10.07
C ILE A 218 15.95 9.37 -10.90
N SER A 219 14.72 8.95 -11.25
CA SER A 219 13.80 9.79 -12.04
C SER A 219 13.49 11.10 -11.31
N ASN A 220 13.22 11.03 -10.01
CA ASN A 220 12.98 12.21 -9.18
C ASN A 220 14.20 13.12 -9.07
N CYS A 221 15.39 12.56 -8.84
CA CYS A 221 16.63 13.33 -8.80
C CYS A 221 16.90 14.07 -10.12
N LEU A 222 16.66 13.41 -11.27
CA LEU A 222 16.81 14.03 -12.59
C LEU A 222 15.82 15.19 -12.79
N VAL A 223 14.57 14.99 -12.39
CA VAL A 223 13.54 16.04 -12.46
C VAL A 223 13.89 17.23 -11.58
N ILE A 224 14.29 16.99 -10.33
CA ILE A 224 14.68 18.05 -9.38
C ILE A 224 15.88 18.83 -9.93
N ARG A 225 16.93 18.14 -10.41
CA ARG A 225 18.10 18.80 -11.03
C ARG A 225 17.71 19.65 -12.23
N LYS A 226 16.84 19.14 -13.12
CA LYS A 226 16.38 19.90 -14.28
C LYS A 226 15.60 21.14 -13.85
N LEU A 227 14.76 21.04 -12.82
CA LEU A 227 14.04 22.20 -12.29
C LEU A 227 14.98 23.27 -11.73
N TYR A 228 15.94 22.88 -10.88
CA TYR A 228 16.88 23.84 -10.29
C TYR A 228 17.67 24.62 -11.36
N ARG A 229 17.98 23.97 -12.49
CA ARG A 229 18.71 24.58 -13.60
C ARG A 229 17.89 25.54 -14.47
N HIS A 230 16.56 25.42 -14.44
CA HIS A 230 15.64 26.23 -15.27
C HIS A 230 14.69 27.09 -14.42
N LYS A 231 15.15 27.51 -13.24
CA LYS A 231 14.37 28.28 -12.25
C LYS A 231 13.87 29.63 -12.78
N ASP A 232 14.55 30.21 -13.76
CA ASP A 232 14.29 31.57 -14.29
C ASP A 232 13.49 31.58 -15.62
N ASN A 233 12.93 30.45 -16.05
CA ASN A 233 12.12 30.38 -17.28
C ASN A 233 10.62 30.71 -17.01
N GLU A 234 9.96 31.38 -17.95
CA GLU A 234 8.53 31.79 -17.85
C GLU A 234 7.52 30.64 -17.67
N ASP A 235 7.89 29.39 -17.98
CA ASP A 235 7.02 28.21 -17.87
C ASP A 235 6.95 27.60 -16.44
N TYR A 236 7.56 28.28 -15.46
CA TYR A 236 7.62 27.88 -14.05
C TYR A 236 6.29 27.40 -13.41
N PRO A 237 5.11 28.01 -13.65
CA PRO A 237 3.86 27.56 -13.00
C PRO A 237 3.39 26.16 -13.45
N ASN A 238 3.58 25.78 -14.73
CA ASN A 238 3.24 24.45 -15.22
C ASN A 238 4.24 23.39 -14.69
N VAL A 239 5.52 23.76 -14.64
CA VAL A 239 6.59 22.90 -14.12
C VAL A 239 6.45 22.70 -12.61
N LYS A 240 6.05 23.73 -11.84
CA LYS A 240 5.78 23.65 -10.40
C LYS A 240 4.65 22.67 -10.08
N ARG A 241 3.56 22.65 -10.86
CA ARG A 241 2.45 21.70 -10.68
C ARG A 241 2.90 20.25 -10.96
N ALA A 242 3.72 20.04 -11.99
CA ALA A 242 4.29 18.72 -12.27
C ALA A 242 5.23 18.26 -11.15
N LEU A 243 6.08 19.15 -10.63
CA LEU A 243 6.98 18.87 -9.51
C LEU A 243 6.23 18.47 -8.24
N ILE A 244 5.17 19.21 -7.86
CA ILE A 244 4.36 18.89 -6.68
C ILE A 244 3.79 17.48 -6.78
N SER A 245 3.30 17.10 -7.95
CA SER A 245 2.73 15.77 -8.18
C SER A 245 3.78 14.66 -7.99
N ILE A 246 5.00 14.88 -8.48
CA ILE A 246 6.12 13.94 -8.36
C ILE A 246 6.63 13.85 -6.91
N LEU A 247 6.77 14.98 -6.22
CA LEU A 247 7.17 15.00 -4.81
C LEU A 247 6.14 14.30 -3.93
N LEU A 248 4.86 14.47 -4.22
CA LEU A 248 3.78 13.82 -3.49
C LEU A 248 3.80 12.29 -3.68
N VAL A 249 3.95 11.81 -4.93
CA VAL A 249 4.17 10.39 -5.23
C VAL A 249 5.33 9.84 -4.41
N THR A 250 6.45 10.57 -4.40
CA THR A 250 7.69 10.13 -3.78
C THR A 250 7.57 10.10 -2.26
N ALA A 251 6.94 11.12 -1.66
CA ALA A 251 6.69 11.18 -0.23
C ALA A 251 5.76 10.04 0.20
N ALA A 252 4.65 9.83 -0.51
CA ALA A 252 3.73 8.73 -0.24
C ALA A 252 4.44 7.37 -0.35
N TYR A 253 5.24 7.17 -1.40
CA TYR A 253 6.03 5.96 -1.60
C TYR A 253 7.00 5.69 -0.44
N ILE A 254 7.77 6.72 -0.05
CA ILE A 254 8.75 6.59 1.04
C ILE A 254 8.05 6.29 2.36
N ILE A 255 6.97 7.01 2.69
CA ILE A 255 6.25 6.83 3.94
C ILE A 255 5.59 5.44 4.02
N CYS A 256 5.00 4.97 2.91
CA CYS A 256 4.23 3.72 2.91
C CYS A 256 5.14 2.48 2.80
N PHE A 257 6.07 2.45 1.86
CA PHE A 257 6.72 1.19 1.47
C PHE A 257 8.12 0.98 2.03
N VAL A 258 8.90 2.05 2.24
CA VAL A 258 10.30 1.94 2.70
C VAL A 258 10.39 1.35 4.13
N PRO A 259 9.61 1.83 5.12
CA PRO A 259 9.65 1.27 6.48
C PRO A 259 9.40 -0.22 6.49
N TYR A 260 8.41 -0.69 5.73
CA TYR A 260 8.06 -2.11 5.67
C TYR A 260 9.22 -2.97 5.18
N HIS A 261 9.89 -2.58 4.10
CA HIS A 261 10.98 -3.37 3.53
C HIS A 261 12.22 -3.40 4.43
N ILE A 262 12.49 -2.33 5.19
CA ILE A 262 13.55 -2.31 6.21
C ILE A 262 13.28 -3.36 7.30
N VAL A 263 12.02 -3.52 7.72
CA VAL A 263 11.64 -4.45 8.80
C VAL A 263 11.41 -5.87 8.30
N ARG A 264 11.01 -6.04 7.04
CA ARG A 264 10.64 -7.34 6.47
C ARG A 264 11.78 -8.34 6.50
N ILE A 265 13.01 -7.92 6.19
CA ILE A 265 14.18 -8.81 6.17
C ILE A 265 14.46 -9.40 7.57
N PRO A 266 14.72 -8.60 8.63
CA PRO A 266 14.97 -9.15 9.95
C PRO A 266 13.77 -9.93 10.51
N TYR A 267 12.53 -9.50 10.23
CA TYR A 267 11.34 -10.27 10.61
C TYR A 267 11.31 -11.65 9.94
N THR A 268 11.59 -11.74 8.64
CA THR A 268 11.62 -13.02 7.90
C THR A 268 12.69 -13.96 8.47
N LEU A 269 13.87 -13.42 8.80
CA LEU A 269 14.94 -14.19 9.47
C LEU A 269 14.54 -14.62 10.88
N SER A 270 13.69 -13.85 11.58
CA SER A 270 13.19 -14.26 12.90
C SER A 270 12.22 -15.44 12.85
N GLN A 271 11.62 -15.70 11.68
CA GLN A 271 10.76 -16.84 11.45
C GLN A 271 11.53 -18.12 11.12
N THR A 272 12.85 -18.03 10.88
CA THR A 272 13.75 -19.19 10.82
C THR A 272 14.35 -19.47 12.20
N GLU A 273 15.12 -20.54 12.34
CA GLU A 273 15.80 -20.89 13.60
C GLU A 273 17.02 -20.00 13.91
N VAL A 274 17.27 -18.95 13.10
CA VAL A 274 18.42 -18.05 13.25
C VAL A 274 18.23 -17.06 14.42
N ILE A 275 17.00 -16.66 14.72
CA ILE A 275 16.70 -15.77 15.87
C ILE A 275 15.76 -16.50 16.82
N SER A 276 16.30 -16.96 17.95
CA SER A 276 15.60 -17.74 18.97
C SER A 276 15.04 -16.87 20.13
N ASP A 277 15.51 -15.63 20.27
CA ASP A 277 15.10 -14.73 21.36
C ASP A 277 13.64 -14.26 21.23
N CYS A 278 12.81 -14.59 22.22
CA CYS A 278 11.37 -14.30 22.20
C CYS A 278 11.04 -12.79 22.24
N PRO A 279 11.65 -11.95 23.10
CA PRO A 279 11.47 -10.49 23.05
C PRO A 279 11.76 -9.88 21.68
N THR A 280 12.83 -10.33 21.02
CA THR A 280 13.21 -9.88 19.68
C THR A 280 12.16 -10.29 18.64
N ARG A 281 11.64 -11.52 18.70
CA ARG A 281 10.57 -11.99 17.83
C ARG A 281 9.28 -11.17 17.98
N ILE A 282 8.88 -10.88 19.22
CA ILE A 282 7.71 -10.03 19.51
C ILE A 282 7.91 -8.62 18.94
N ALA A 283 9.09 -8.02 19.17
CA ALA A 283 9.39 -6.68 18.68
C ALA A 283 9.39 -6.61 17.15
N LEU A 284 9.97 -7.60 16.47
CA LEU A 284 9.99 -7.68 15.01
C LEU A 284 8.60 -7.90 14.43
N PHE A 285 7.78 -8.72 15.07
CA PHE A 285 6.37 -8.90 14.67
C PHE A 285 5.57 -7.61 14.79
N LYS A 286 5.62 -6.94 15.94
CA LYS A 286 4.95 -5.66 16.17
C LYS A 286 5.44 -4.58 15.19
N ALA A 287 6.74 -4.54 14.92
CA ALA A 287 7.29 -3.62 13.92
C ALA A 287 6.83 -3.95 12.49
N LYS A 288 6.71 -5.24 12.14
CA LYS A 288 6.20 -5.67 10.84
C LYS A 288 4.72 -5.28 10.68
N GLU A 289 3.89 -5.43 11.70
CA GLU A 289 2.49 -5.00 11.65
C GLU A 289 2.36 -3.47 11.56
N ALA A 290 3.13 -2.73 12.36
CA ALA A 290 3.17 -1.27 12.32
C ALA A 290 3.56 -0.74 10.93
N THR A 291 4.60 -1.32 10.33
CA THR A 291 5.06 -0.90 9.01
C THR A 291 4.18 -1.43 7.87
N LEU A 292 3.48 -2.55 8.07
CA LEU A 292 2.46 -3.03 7.14
C LEU A 292 1.24 -2.09 7.11
N LEU A 293 0.85 -1.55 8.26
CA LEU A 293 -0.19 -0.53 8.34
C LEU A 293 0.20 0.73 7.53
N LEU A 294 1.47 1.17 7.62
CA LEU A 294 1.98 2.25 6.78
C LEU A 294 1.91 1.90 5.29
N ALA A 295 2.26 0.67 4.91
CA ALA A 295 2.18 0.21 3.53
C ALA A 295 0.74 0.24 2.99
N VAL A 296 -0.22 -0.27 3.77
CA VAL A 296 -1.65 -0.30 3.43
C VAL A 296 -2.28 1.10 3.43
N SER A 297 -1.65 2.06 4.10
CA SER A 297 -2.09 3.46 4.06
C SER A 297 -1.90 4.10 2.67
N ASN A 298 -1.24 3.42 1.71
CA ASN A 298 -1.21 3.83 0.30
C ASN A 298 -2.62 4.13 -0.24
N LEU A 299 -3.63 3.34 0.16
CA LEU A 299 -5.04 3.55 -0.16
C LEU A 299 -5.55 4.96 0.13
N CYS A 300 -5.01 5.62 1.15
CA CYS A 300 -5.39 6.98 1.53
C CYS A 300 -4.66 8.04 0.68
N PHE A 301 -3.45 7.73 0.20
CA PHE A 301 -2.64 8.63 -0.61
C PHE A 301 -3.00 8.57 -2.10
N ASP A 302 -3.47 7.42 -2.59
CA ASP A 302 -3.81 7.22 -4.00
C ASP A 302 -4.93 8.16 -4.51
N PRO A 303 -6.01 8.46 -3.77
CA PRO A 303 -6.97 9.50 -4.17
C PRO A 303 -6.35 10.90 -4.33
N ILE A 304 -5.40 11.25 -3.47
CA ILE A 304 -4.66 12.52 -3.57
C ILE A 304 -3.82 12.50 -4.85
N LEU A 305 -3.16 11.38 -5.12
CA LEU A 305 -2.41 11.17 -6.35
C LEU A 305 -3.29 11.30 -7.60
N TYR A 306 -4.47 10.67 -7.60
CA TYR A 306 -5.45 10.74 -8.69
C TYR A 306 -5.89 12.17 -8.95
N TYR A 307 -6.12 12.96 -7.90
CA TYR A 307 -6.44 14.38 -8.02
C TYR A 307 -5.32 15.17 -8.72
N HIS A 308 -4.06 14.94 -8.38
CA HIS A 308 -2.96 15.68 -9.00
C HIS A 308 -2.68 15.24 -10.44
N LEU A 309 -2.82 13.95 -10.74
CA LEU A 309 -2.40 13.37 -12.01
C LEU A 309 -3.50 13.23 -13.06
N SER A 310 -4.78 13.16 -12.66
CA SER A 310 -5.89 12.91 -13.56
C SER A 310 -6.80 14.13 -13.71
N LYS A 311 -6.93 14.64 -14.95
CA LYS A 311 -7.93 15.68 -15.27
C LYS A 311 -9.36 15.15 -15.09
N ALA A 312 -9.59 13.88 -15.41
CA ALA A 312 -10.91 13.27 -15.25
C ALA A 312 -11.36 13.27 -13.79
N PHE A 313 -10.47 12.84 -12.88
CA PHE A 313 -10.72 12.85 -11.44
C PHE A 313 -10.98 14.27 -10.92
N ARG A 314 -10.11 15.25 -11.27
CA ARG A 314 -10.31 16.65 -10.86
C ARG A 314 -11.63 17.24 -11.31
N LEU A 315 -12.02 17.00 -12.56
CA LEU A 315 -13.30 17.49 -13.08
C LEU A 315 -14.47 16.83 -12.33
N LYS A 316 -14.39 15.53 -12.03
CA LYS A 316 -15.44 14.84 -11.28
C LYS A 316 -15.57 15.37 -9.84
N VAL A 317 -14.44 15.63 -9.18
CA VAL A 317 -14.40 16.32 -7.89
C VAL A 317 -15.11 17.67 -8.01
N ALA A 318 -14.70 18.51 -8.97
CA ALA A 318 -15.31 19.82 -9.18
C ALA A 318 -16.84 19.73 -9.37
N GLU A 319 -17.32 18.89 -10.30
CA GLU A 319 -18.75 18.66 -10.58
C GLU A 319 -19.53 18.27 -9.31
N THR A 320 -18.98 17.35 -8.51
CA THR A 320 -19.64 16.84 -7.30
C THR A 320 -19.73 17.92 -6.21
N PHE A 321 -18.68 18.73 -6.04
CA PHE A 321 -18.66 19.80 -5.03
C PHE A 321 -19.40 21.07 -5.47
N THR A 322 -19.47 21.38 -6.77
CA THR A 322 -20.27 22.51 -7.28
C THR A 322 -21.76 22.20 -7.25
N SER A 323 -22.17 21.00 -7.71
CA SER A 323 -23.57 20.55 -7.61
C SER A 323 -24.08 20.54 -6.17
N ARG A 324 -23.22 20.17 -5.20
CA ARG A 324 -23.56 20.22 -3.77
C ARG A 324 -23.71 21.65 -3.24
N LYS A 325 -22.98 22.62 -3.77
CA LYS A 325 -23.13 24.05 -3.41
C LYS A 325 -24.44 24.61 -3.95
N GLU A 326 -24.79 24.31 -5.19
CA GLU A 326 -26.06 24.73 -5.81
C GLU A 326 -27.28 24.13 -5.09
N THR A 327 -27.22 22.83 -4.76
CA THR A 327 -28.29 22.15 -4.00
C THR A 327 -28.44 22.72 -2.59
N LYS A 328 -27.34 23.06 -1.90
CA LYS A 328 -27.39 23.71 -0.58
C LYS A 328 -27.91 25.16 -0.67
N ALA A 329 -27.57 25.90 -1.72
CA ALA A 329 -28.06 27.26 -1.93
C ALA A 329 -29.58 27.30 -2.21
N GLN A 330 -30.11 26.32 -2.96
CA GLN A 330 -31.55 26.16 -3.16
C GLN A 330 -32.29 25.75 -1.88
N LYS A 331 -31.73 24.83 -1.08
CA LYS A 331 -32.34 24.39 0.19
C LYS A 331 -32.30 25.47 1.28
N GLY A 332 -31.32 26.37 1.25
CA GLY A 332 -31.27 27.56 2.11
C GLY A 332 -32.32 28.60 1.74
N LYS A 333 -32.57 28.82 0.44
CA LYS A 333 -33.64 29.72 -0.03
C LYS A 333 -35.04 29.18 0.30
N SER A 334 -35.29 27.88 0.11
CA SER A 334 -36.60 27.29 0.45
C SER A 334 -36.89 27.23 1.95
N SER A 335 -35.87 27.29 2.82
CA SER A 335 -36.08 27.32 4.27
C SER A 335 -36.44 28.73 4.76
N CYS A 336 -35.83 29.78 4.19
CA CYS A 336 -36.18 31.17 4.54
C CYS A 336 -37.55 31.60 3.99
N GLU A 337 -38.09 30.90 3.00
CA GLU A 337 -39.39 31.22 2.39
C GLU A 337 -40.56 30.49 3.08
N ASN A 338 -40.28 29.57 3.99
CA ASN A 338 -41.29 28.86 4.80
C ASN A 338 -41.36 29.37 6.26
N ASP A 339 -40.49 30.31 6.65
CA ASP A 339 -40.44 30.95 7.98
C ASP A 339 -40.90 32.42 7.96
N ALA A 340 -41.52 32.87 6.86
CA ALA A 340 -42.18 34.17 6.68
C ALA A 340 -43.65 33.96 6.32
#